data_AF-A0A950JXP5-F1
#
_entry.id   AF-A0A950JXP5-F1
#
_cell.length_a   1.000
_cell.length_b   1.000
_cell.length_c   1.000
_cell.angle_alpha   90.00
_cell.angle_beta   90.00
_cell.angle_gamma   90.00
#
_symmetry.space_group_name_H-M   'P 1'
#
loop_
_entity.id
_entity.type
_entity.pdbx_description
1 polymer ?
#
loop_
_entity_poly.entity_id
_entity_poly.type
_entity_poly.pdbx_seq_one_letter_code
_entity_poly.pdbx_strand_id
1 'polypeptide(L)' 'MDKKAMKEESERLIREALERGKVTVKQGKTRIETKCGKCGAPNRVMADPGETRVAFTCKECGTKQQTL' A
#
# COMPACT_ATOMS: atom_id res chain seq x y z
N MET A 1 -18.59 -36.25 -15.86
CA MET A 1 -18.06 -35.10 -15.09
C MET A 1 -18.90 -33.88 -15.45
N ASP A 2 -20.01 -33.69 -14.73
CA ASP A 2 -20.96 -32.62 -14.99
C ASP A 2 -20.34 -31.27 -14.64
N LYS A 3 -20.08 -30.46 -15.67
CA LYS A 3 -19.48 -29.13 -15.56
C LYS A 3 -20.26 -28.19 -14.62
N LYS A 4 -21.55 -28.47 -14.42
CA LYS A 4 -22.42 -27.72 -13.50
C LYS A 4 -22.09 -28.01 -12.03
N ALA A 5 -21.88 -29.28 -11.67
CA ALA A 5 -21.50 -29.68 -10.32
C ALA A 5 -20.12 -29.12 -9.93
N MET A 6 -19.18 -29.10 -10.88
CA MET A 6 -17.86 -28.49 -10.68
C MET A 6 -17.93 -26.98 -10.39
N LYS A 7 -18.84 -26.25 -11.06
CA LYS A 7 -19.03 -24.81 -10.82
C LYS A 7 -19.61 -24.55 -9.44
N GLU A 8 -20.64 -25.30 -9.07
CA GLU A 8 -21.32 -25.13 -7.78
C GLU A 8 -20.39 -25.48 -6.60
N GLU A 9 -19.56 -26.51 -6.75
CA GLU A 9 -18.52 -26.84 -5.77
C GLU A 9 -17.42 -25.76 -5.71
N SER A 10 -17.00 -25.21 -6.85
CA SER A 10 -16.02 -24.12 -6.91
C SER A 10 -16.53 -22.84 -6.23
N GLU A 11 -17.79 -22.47 -6.44
CA GLU A 11 -18.41 -21.32 -5.79
C GLU A 11 -18.51 -21.49 -4.26
N ARG A 12 -18.81 -22.71 -3.80
CA ARG A 12 -18.79 -23.04 -2.36
C ARG A 12 -17.39 -22.92 -1.78
N LEU A 13 -16.38 -23.47 -2.45
CA LEU A 13 -14.97 -23.39 -2.03
C LEU A 13 -14.47 -21.94 -1.95
N ILE A 14 -14.87 -21.09 -2.90
CA ILE A 14 -14.51 -19.66 -2.91
C ILE A 14 -15.16 -18.93 -1.72
N ARG A 15 -16.45 -19.18 -1.43
CA ARG A 15 -17.13 -18.58 -0.26
C ARG A 15 -16.47 -18.99 1.05
N GLU A 16 -16.18 -20.27 1.24
CA GLU A 16 -15.49 -20.73 2.45
C GLU A 16 -14.07 -20.14 2.58
N ALA A 17 -13.36 -19.95 1.48
CA ALA A 17 -12.03 -19.33 1.49
C ALA A 17 -12.09 -17.83 1.87
N LEU A 18 -13.13 -17.13 1.42
CA LEU A 18 -13.39 -15.74 1.79
C LEU A 18 -13.82 -15.61 3.26
N GLU A 19 -14.73 -16.46 3.75
CA GLU A 19 -15.22 -16.45 5.14
C GLU A 19 -14.13 -16.82 6.15
N ARG A 20 -13.20 -17.70 5.78
CA ARG A 20 -12.05 -18.04 6.63
C ARG A 20 -11.07 -16.87 6.80
N GLY A 21 -11.28 -15.74 6.13
CA GLY A 21 -10.57 -14.48 6.38
C GLY A 21 -9.04 -14.58 6.26
N LYS A 22 -8.53 -15.62 5.59
CA LYS A 22 -7.08 -15.90 5.48
C LYS A 22 -6.35 -14.89 4.59
N VAL A 23 -7.07 -13.98 3.95
CA VAL A 23 -6.49 -12.87 3.21
C VAL A 23 -6.17 -11.76 4.21
N THR A 24 -5.04 -11.88 4.89
CA THR A 24 -4.49 -10.79 5.70
C THR A 24 -4.08 -9.66 4.75
N VAL A 25 -4.97 -8.69 4.54
CA VAL A 25 -4.66 -7.46 3.79
C VAL A 25 -3.75 -6.61 4.67
N LYS A 26 -2.44 -6.84 4.56
CA LYS A 26 -1.43 -5.99 5.21
C LYS A 26 -1.40 -4.67 4.47
N GLN A 27 -1.75 -3.56 5.13
CA GLN A 27 -1.56 -2.24 4.56
C GLN A 27 -0.06 -1.99 4.41
N GLY A 28 0.41 -1.93 3.16
CA GLY A 28 1.80 -1.64 2.84
C GLY A 28 2.13 -0.17 3.11
N LYS A 29 3.44 0.15 3.07
CA LYS A 29 3.91 1.53 3.12
C LYS A 29 3.28 2.35 1.98
N THR A 30 2.74 3.52 2.30
CA THR A 30 2.15 4.45 1.34
C THR A 30 3.24 5.33 0.74
N ARG A 31 3.16 5.62 -0.55
CA ARG A 31 4.09 6.54 -1.22
C ARG A 31 3.56 7.97 -1.14
N ILE A 32 4.33 8.87 -0.53
CA ILE A 32 4.04 10.30 -0.47
C ILE A 32 4.97 11.03 -1.47
N GLU A 33 4.38 11.78 -2.39
CA GLU A 33 5.11 12.71 -3.26
C GLU A 33 5.07 14.11 -2.64
N THR A 34 6.22 14.61 -2.21
CA THR A 34 6.37 15.90 -1.53
C THR A 34 7.41 16.75 -2.25
N LYS A 35 7.25 18.07 -2.26
CA LYS A 35 8.27 18.99 -2.81
C LYS A 35 9.22 19.41 -1.70
N CYS A 36 10.51 19.49 -2.01
CA CYS A 36 11.48 20.05 -1.06
C CYS A 36 11.20 21.54 -0.85
N GLY A 37 11.11 21.98 0.41
CA GLY A 37 10.91 23.40 0.75
C GLY A 37 12.12 24.29 0.46
N LYS A 38 13.29 23.71 0.15
CA LYS A 38 14.52 24.45 -0.13
C LYS A 38 14.80 24.57 -1.63
N CYS A 39 14.79 23.45 -2.37
CA CYS A 39 15.12 23.43 -3.80
C CYS A 39 13.90 23.20 -4.72
N GLY A 40 12.70 22.99 -4.17
CA GLY A 40 11.48 22.76 -4.97
C GLY A 40 11.38 21.39 -5.63
N ALA A 41 12.44 20.56 -5.57
CA ALA A 41 12.50 19.27 -6.22
C ALA A 41 11.46 18.27 -5.68
N PRO A 42 10.85 17.44 -6.55
CA PRO A 42 9.95 16.38 -6.12
C PRO A 42 10.71 15.24 -5.42
N ASN A 43 10.31 14.92 -4.20
CA ASN A 43 10.81 13.79 -3.43
C ASN A 43 9.71 12.75 -3.23
N ARG A 44 10.10 11.49 -3.37
CA ARG A 44 9.25 10.32 -3.17
C ARG A 44 9.65 9.66 -1.86
N VAL A 45 8.75 9.68 -0.89
CA VAL A 45 8.96 9.18 0.47
C VAL A 45 8.02 8.00 0.71
N MET A 46 8.49 6.97 1.41
CA MET A 46 7.63 5.86 1.84
C MET A 46 7.24 6.13 3.30
N ALA A 47 5.94 6.15 3.55
CA ALA A 47 5.35 6.36 4.86
C ALA A 47 4.71 5.06 5.34
N ASP A 48 4.83 4.75 6.63
CA ASP A 48 4.03 3.69 7.23
C ASP A 48 2.56 4.12 7.33
N PRO A 49 1.60 3.16 7.29
CA PRO A 49 0.18 3.49 7.34
C PRO A 49 -0.16 4.26 8.62
N GLY A 50 -0.75 5.44 8.46
CA GLY A 50 -1.09 6.37 9.55
C GLY A 50 -0.09 7.49 9.79
N GLU A 51 1.09 7.46 9.15
CA GLU A 51 2.07 8.54 9.29
C GLU A 51 1.85 9.63 8.24
N THR A 52 1.45 10.82 8.69
CA THR A 52 1.27 12.01 7.85
C THR A 52 2.55 12.84 7.70
N ARG A 53 3.44 12.80 8.71
CA ARG A 53 4.70 13.55 8.75
C ARG A 53 5.91 12.63 8.81
N VAL A 54 6.49 12.34 7.65
CA VAL A 54 7.69 11.51 7.52
C VAL A 54 8.92 12.40 7.32
N ALA A 55 9.98 12.15 8.09
CA ALA A 55 11.27 12.78 7.86
C ALA A 55 11.93 12.19 6.60
N PHE A 56 12.30 13.05 5.65
CA PHE A 56 12.99 12.65 4.43
C PHE A 56 14.18 13.56 4.14
N THR A 57 15.22 12.98 3.56
CA THR A 57 16.35 13.74 3.01
C THR A 57 16.05 14.02 1.55
N CYS A 58 16.07 15.29 1.15
CA CYS A 58 15.91 15.64 -0.26
C CYS A 58 17.04 15.04 -1.09
N LYS A 59 16.70 14.34 -2.18
CA LYS A 59 17.70 13.69 -3.04
C LYS A 59 18.57 14.68 -3.83
N GLU A 60 18.08 15.88 -4.08
CA GLU A 60 18.79 16.88 -4.88
C GLU A 60 19.67 17.81 -4.05
N CYS A 61 19.16 18.30 -2.91
CA CYS A 61 19.88 19.28 -2.09
C CYS A 61 20.38 18.75 -0.74
N GLY A 62 20.13 17.46 -0.42
CA GLY A 62 20.60 16.81 0.80
C GLY A 62 19.99 17.32 2.11
N THR A 63 19.00 18.23 2.05
CA THR A 63 18.40 18.82 3.25
C THR A 63 17.41 17.84 3.88
N LYS A 64 17.53 17.64 5.21
CA LYS A 64 16.57 16.86 6.00
C LYS A 64 15.34 17.72 6.27
N GLN A 65 14.17 17.23 5.86
CA GLN A 65 12.88 17.91 6.00
C GLN A 65 11.81 16.92 6.44
N GLN A 66 10.65 17.42 6.85
CA GLN A 66 9.47 16.60 7.11
C GLN A 66 8.42 16.88 6.04
N THR A 67 7.63 15.87 5.68
CA THR A 67 6.43 16.08 4.85
C THR A 67 5.44 16.99 5.57
N LEU A 68 4.66 17.77 4.81
CA LEU A 68 3.68 18.74 5.33
C LEU A 68 2.52 18.04 6.06
#